data_AF-A0A2V8MFG6-F1
#
_entry.id   AF-A0A2V8MFG6-F1
#
_cell.length_a   1.000
_cell.length_b   1.000
_cell.length_c   1.000
_cell.angle_alpha   90.00
_cell.angle_beta   90.00
_cell.angle_gamma   90.00
#
_symmetry.space_group_name_H-M   'P 1'
#
loop_
_entity.id
_entity.type
_entity.pdbx_description
1 polymer ?
#
loop_
_entity_poly.entity_id
_entity_poly.type
_entity_poly.pdbx_seq_one_letter_code
_entity_poly.pdbx_strand_id
1 'polypeptide(L)'
;MEQVLTRLRGEYEGAGKLPLFDRLKELLARESGHPSQAEIAAEMQMTENAVKQAFHRLRHRYRQLLEEEIAHTVAVQDEVEDELRHFIAVLQT
;
A
#
# COMPACT_ATOMS: atom_id res chain seq x y z
N MET A 1 -0.39 5.94 -8.19
CA MET A 1 0.34 5.07 -7.23
C MET A 1 1.14 5.88 -6.21
N GLU A 2 1.91 6.89 -6.63
CA GLU A 2 2.71 7.73 -5.72
C GLU A 2 1.86 8.41 -4.63
N GLN A 3 0.70 8.98 -4.98
CA GLN A 3 -0.21 9.62 -4.02
C GLN A 3 -0.72 8.66 -2.92
N VAL A 4 -0.97 7.39 -3.26
CA VAL A 4 -1.39 6.35 -2.29
C VAL A 4 -0.29 6.10 -1.27
N LEU A 5 0.96 5.98 -1.71
CA LEU A 5 2.11 5.82 -0.82
C LEU A 5 2.34 7.08 0.04
N THR A 6 2.14 8.28 -0.50
CA THR A 6 2.26 9.54 0.26
C THR A 6 1.21 9.63 1.36
N ARG A 7 -0.06 9.30 1.07
CA ARG A 7 -1.13 9.28 2.10
C ARG A 7 -0.83 8.23 3.17
N LEU A 8 -0.44 7.03 2.77
CA LEU A 8 -0.10 5.96 3.70
C LEU A 8 1.11 6.31 4.58
N ARG A 9 2.13 6.98 4.02
CA ARG A 9 3.27 7.51 4.79
C ARG A 9 2.79 8.52 5.83
N GLY A 10 1.91 9.44 5.45
CA GLY A 10 1.34 10.44 6.36
C GLY A 10 0.57 9.83 7.54
N GLU A 11 -0.19 8.75 7.31
CA GLU A 11 -0.87 8.01 8.38
C GLU A 11 0.11 7.40 9.39
N TYR A 12 1.21 6.83 8.91
CA TYR A 12 2.25 6.24 9.76
C TYR A 12 3.08 7.32 10.48
N GLU A 13 3.34 8.45 9.82
CA GLU A 13 4.02 9.60 10.42
C GLU A 13 3.20 10.20 11.56
N GLY A 14 1.89 10.43 11.35
CA GLY A 14 0.98 10.88 12.40
C GLY A 14 0.85 9.90 13.57
N ALA A 15 1.07 8.61 13.34
CA ALA A 15 1.10 7.57 14.37
C ALA A 15 2.48 7.36 15.02
N GLY A 16 3.51 8.13 14.65
CA GLY A 16 4.89 7.97 15.15
C GLY A 16 5.57 6.68 14.70
N LYS A 17 5.09 6.05 13.62
CA LYS A 17 5.53 4.74 13.11
C LYS A 17 6.26 4.84 11.77
N LEU A 18 6.79 6.01 11.44
CA LEU A 18 7.47 6.25 10.17
C LEU A 18 8.64 5.26 9.90
N PRO A 19 9.51 4.92 10.88
CA PRO A 19 10.56 3.92 10.64
C PRO A 19 10.01 2.53 10.29
N LEU A 20 8.89 2.13 10.89
CA LEU A 20 8.22 0.87 10.57
C LEU A 20 7.64 0.90 9.15
N PHE A 21 7.07 2.04 8.74
CA PHE A 21 6.54 2.20 7.38
C PHE A 21 7.65 2.00 6.34
N ASP A 22 8.82 2.62 6.51
CA ASP A 22 9.90 2.53 5.54
C ASP A 22 10.34 1.07 5.32
N ARG A 23 10.48 0.30 6.40
CA ARG A 23 10.80 -1.14 6.32
C ARG A 23 9.70 -1.99 5.69
N LEU A 24 8.44 -1.74 6.06
CA LEU A 24 7.32 -2.50 5.49
C LEU A 24 7.04 -2.13 4.03
N LYS A 25 7.39 -0.91 3.60
CA LYS A 25 7.31 -0.47 2.20
C LYS A 25 8.31 -1.21 1.32
N GLU A 26 9.51 -1.49 1.82
CA GLU A 26 10.48 -2.34 1.11
C GLU A 26 9.89 -3.73 0.83
N LEU A 27 9.23 -4.36 1.82
CA LEU A 27 8.57 -5.66 1.63
C LEU A 27 7.45 -5.67 0.57
N LEU A 28 6.81 -4.52 0.31
CA LEU A 28 5.78 -4.37 -0.72
C LEU A 28 6.36 -4.46 -2.14
N ALA A 29 7.59 -3.97 -2.34
CA ALA A 29 8.22 -3.88 -3.66
C ALA A 29 8.64 -5.25 -4.24
N ARG A 30 8.73 -6.31 -3.41
CA ARG A 30 9.06 -7.69 -3.79
C ARG A 30 10.30 -7.82 -4.70
N GLU A 31 11.28 -6.93 -4.56
CA GLU A 31 12.57 -7.02 -5.21
C GLU A 31 13.51 -7.99 -4.48
N SER A 32 14.42 -8.60 -5.23
CA SER A 32 15.45 -9.48 -4.71
C SER A 32 16.41 -8.69 -3.81
N GLY A 33 16.44 -8.98 -2.50
CA GLY A 33 17.37 -8.34 -1.55
C GLY A 33 16.73 -7.57 -0.39
N HIS A 34 15.41 -7.64 -0.21
CA HIS A 34 14.75 -7.02 0.95
C HIS A 34 15.10 -7.70 2.28
N PRO A 35 15.12 -6.95 3.40
CA PRO A 35 15.28 -7.54 4.72
C PRO A 35 14.15 -8.53 4.99
N SER A 36 14.52 -9.69 5.54
CA SER A 36 13.60 -10.67 6.06
C SER A 36 12.72 -10.06 7.17
N GLN A 37 11.55 -10.63 7.38
CA GLN A 37 10.66 -10.21 8.47
C GLN A 37 11.33 -10.34 9.85
N ALA A 38 12.30 -11.25 9.98
CA ALA A 38 13.13 -11.42 11.18
C ALA A 38 14.08 -10.25 11.41
N GLU A 39 14.73 -9.74 10.37
CA GLU A 39 15.61 -8.56 10.47
C GLU A 39 14.81 -7.31 10.84
N ILE A 40 13.64 -7.11 10.22
CA ILE A 40 12.75 -6.00 10.57
C ILE A 40 12.26 -6.14 12.02
N ALA A 41 11.96 -7.35 12.46
CA ALA A 41 11.53 -7.60 13.85
C ALA A 41 12.63 -7.21 14.85
N ALA A 42 13.89 -7.59 14.56
CA ALA A 42 15.03 -7.22 15.40
C ALA A 42 15.26 -5.70 15.45
N GLU A 43 15.28 -5.03 14.28
CA GLU A 43 15.48 -3.57 14.19
C GLU A 43 14.38 -2.79 14.92
N MET A 44 13.14 -3.24 14.80
CA MET A 44 11.96 -2.56 15.35
C MET A 44 11.63 -2.98 16.78
N GLN A 45 12.42 -3.87 17.40
CA GLN A 45 12.15 -4.47 18.71
C GLN A 45 10.75 -5.12 18.78
N MET A 46 10.35 -5.77 17.70
CA MET A 46 9.08 -6.46 17.53
C MET A 46 9.29 -7.97 17.46
N THR A 47 8.20 -8.74 17.59
CA THR A 47 8.23 -10.16 17.19
C THR A 47 7.99 -10.27 15.68
N GLU A 48 8.49 -11.33 15.05
CA GLU A 48 8.19 -11.62 13.65
C GLU A 48 6.69 -11.67 13.36
N ASN A 49 5.89 -12.21 14.29
CA ASN A 49 4.44 -12.23 14.16
C ASN A 49 3.84 -10.82 14.18
N ALA A 50 4.37 -9.91 15.01
CA ALA A 50 3.93 -8.52 15.02
C ALA A 50 4.28 -7.81 13.70
N VAL A 51 5.45 -8.10 13.10
CA VAL A 51 5.84 -7.60 11.77
C VAL A 51 4.91 -8.15 10.68
N LYS A 52 4.61 -9.44 10.69
CA LYS A 52 3.63 -10.07 9.77
C LYS A 52 2.28 -9.35 9.83
N GLN A 53 1.74 -9.19 11.04
CA GLN A 53 0.46 -8.50 11.23
C GLN A 53 0.52 -7.03 10.78
N ALA A 54 1.62 -6.33 11.07
CA ALA A 54 1.80 -4.96 10.62
C ALA A 54 1.86 -4.86 9.08
N PHE A 55 2.54 -5.79 8.42
CA PHE A 55 2.59 -5.88 6.97
C PHE A 55 1.21 -6.20 6.37
N HIS A 56 0.44 -7.11 6.97
CA HIS A 56 -0.93 -7.39 6.54
C HIS A 56 -1.83 -6.14 6.63
N ARG A 57 -1.76 -5.39 7.73
CA ARG A 57 -2.50 -4.14 7.89
C ARG A 57 -2.08 -3.09 6.86
N LEU A 58 -0.78 -2.94 6.64
CA LEU A 58 -0.23 -2.03 5.65
C LEU A 58 -0.73 -2.35 4.23
N ARG A 59 -0.69 -3.63 3.83
CA ARG A 59 -1.21 -4.09 2.52
C ARG A 59 -2.71 -3.86 2.38
N HIS A 60 -3.48 -4.09 3.44
CA HIS A 60 -4.91 -3.84 3.43
C HIS A 60 -5.20 -2.35 3.22
N ARG A 61 -4.56 -1.48 4.00
CA ARG A 61 -4.75 -0.03 3.89
C ARG A 61 -4.28 0.51 2.54
N TYR A 62 -3.14 0.03 2.04
CA TYR A 62 -2.65 0.35 0.70
C TYR A 62 -3.70 0.02 -0.38
N ARG A 63 -4.34 -1.14 -0.30
CA ARG A 63 -5.40 -1.53 -1.24
C ARG A 63 -6.61 -0.60 -1.15
N GLN A 64 -7.08 -0.28 0.05
CA GLN A 64 -8.22 0.63 0.23
C GLN A 64 -7.94 2.01 -0.36
N LEU A 65 -6.76 2.57 -0.06
CA LEU A 65 -6.35 3.86 -0.61
C LEU A 65 -6.19 3.80 -2.15
N LEU A 66 -5.74 2.66 -2.69
CA LEU A 66 -5.66 2.46 -4.13
C LEU A 66 -7.04 2.38 -4.77
N GLU A 67 -7.99 1.68 -4.16
CA GLU A 67 -9.39 1.61 -4.59
C GLU A 67 -10.06 2.99 -4.54
N GLU A 68 -9.84 3.76 -3.47
CA GLU A 68 -10.32 5.14 -3.33
C GLU A 68 -9.73 6.05 -4.41
N GLU A 69 -8.43 5.95 -4.68
CA GLU A 69 -7.74 6.76 -5.70
C GLU A 69 -8.19 6.38 -7.12
N ILE A 70 -8.39 5.09 -7.39
CA ILE A 70 -8.97 4.62 -8.65
C ILE A 70 -10.40 5.13 -8.79
N ALA A 71 -11.24 4.98 -7.77
CA ALA A 71 -12.62 5.47 -7.80
C ALA A 71 -12.68 6.98 -7.99
N HIS A 72 -11.79 7.75 -7.38
CA HIS A 72 -11.70 9.19 -7.59
C HIS A 72 -11.27 9.53 -9.03
N THR A 73 -10.26 8.83 -9.56
CA THR A 73 -9.81 9.02 -10.94
C THR A 73 -10.90 8.60 -11.93
N VAL A 74 -11.59 7.48 -11.69
CA VAL A 74 -12.69 6.98 -12.51
C VAL A 74 -13.91 7.89 -12.42
N ALA A 75 -14.25 8.45 -11.25
CA ALA A 75 -15.33 9.43 -11.13
C ALA A 75 -15.01 10.73 -11.88
N VAL A 76 -13.74 11.17 -11.88
CA VAL A 76 -13.26 12.30 -12.68
C VAL A 76 -13.24 11.96 -14.18
N GLN A 77 -13.01 10.69 -14.55
CA GLN A 77 -13.07 10.21 -15.94
C GLN A 77 -14.49 9.82 -16.40
N ASP A 78 -15.44 9.59 -15.50
CA ASP A 78 -16.86 9.33 -15.80
C ASP A 78 -17.59 10.62 -16.20
N GLU A 79 -17.00 11.79 -15.91
CA GLU A 79 -17.34 13.03 -16.61
C GLU A 79 -16.83 13.04 -18.08
N VAL A 80 -16.08 12.01 -18.50
CA VAL A 80 -15.43 11.94 -19.81
C VAL A 80 -15.81 10.70 -20.66
N GLU A 81 -15.90 9.44 -20.18
CA GLU A 81 -16.00 8.29 -21.13
C GLU A 81 -16.74 7.02 -20.64
N ASP A 82 -17.90 6.73 -21.24
CA ASP A 82 -18.56 5.40 -21.22
C ASP A 82 -17.68 4.28 -21.84
N GLU A 83 -16.68 4.63 -22.66
CA GLU A 83 -15.77 3.68 -23.32
C GLU A 83 -14.70 3.11 -22.38
N LEU A 84 -14.27 3.84 -21.34
CA LEU A 84 -13.23 3.39 -20.40
C LEU A 84 -13.75 2.31 -19.44
N ARG A 85 -15.05 2.39 -19.08
CA ARG A 85 -15.75 1.40 -18.26
C ARG A 85 -15.80 0.02 -18.95
N HIS A 86 -15.93 0.00 -20.27
CA HIS A 86 -15.87 -1.23 -21.07
C HIS A 86 -14.46 -1.84 -21.08
N PHE A 87 -13.42 -1.01 -21.14
CA PHE A 87 -12.02 -1.47 -21.20
C PHE A 87 -11.54 -2.12 -19.88
N ILE A 88 -11.91 -1.55 -18.72
CA ILE A 88 -11.56 -2.13 -17.41
C ILE A 88 -12.26 -3.47 -17.16
N ALA A 89 -13.51 -3.62 -17.60
CA ALA A 89 -14.27 -4.86 -17.44
C ALA A 89 -13.67 -6.05 -18.21
N VAL A 90 -13.01 -5.80 -19.35
CA VAL A 90 -12.38 -6.83 -20.18
C VAL A 90 -11.01 -7.27 -19.62
N LEU A 91 -10.34 -6.43 -18.83
CA LEU A 91 -9.02 -6.74 -18.26
C LEU A 91 -9.06 -7.50 -16.92
N GLN A 92 -10.25 -7.79 -16.38
CA GLN A 92 -10.43 -8.52 -15.11
C GLN A 92 -10.75 -10.02 -15.26
N THR A 93 -10.64 -10.59 -16.47
CA THR A 93 -10.60 -12.05 -16.71
C THR A 93 -9.18 -12.58 -16.80
#